data_AF-A0A8J2JTB1-F1
#
_entry.id   AF-A0A8J2JTB1-F1
#
_cell.length_a   1.000
_cell.length_b   1.000
_cell.length_c   1.000
_cell.angle_alpha   90.00
_cell.angle_beta   90.00
_cell.angle_gamma   90.00
#
_symmetry.space_group_name_H-M   'P 1'
#
loop_
_entity.id
_entity.type
_entity.pdbx_description
1 polymer ?
#
loop_
_entity_poly.entity_id
_entity_poly.type
_entity_poly.pdbx_seq_one_letter_code
_entity_poly.pdbx_strand_id
1 'polypeptide(L)'
;MPKLKKAPKNSYYFFMRERKAELEAQGYRFPRGLQDVASAVRGEWNDLPPAEKERYEALAKEAKEMEKTNYDNKFTTSGESYASLNRRLEAEQTEKAELKSMFHRIVRSEIPEERIYVLVQAIPSCEVGLNNLNEKKEYYPLEICFAAFSLRDGFICQYWTLVNTMTVPCGYASSAKDTSEETCLPQPGSKIFEREAPQAVNYNQIMSNIRQFVETWCSDYPDKKHMVFATDSNITSIN
;
A
#
# COMPACT_ATOMS: atom_id res chain seq x y z
N MET A 1 22.17 -14.41 4.76
CA MET A 1 22.17 -15.90 4.78
C MET A 1 20.75 -16.39 5.05
N PRO A 2 20.25 -17.42 4.35
CA PRO A 2 18.95 -18.01 4.65
C PRO A 2 18.96 -18.57 6.08
N LYS A 3 18.02 -18.15 6.93
CA LYS A 3 17.84 -18.75 8.25
C LYS A 3 17.37 -20.19 8.05
N LEU A 4 18.13 -21.18 8.52
CA LEU A 4 17.72 -22.58 8.49
C LEU A 4 16.33 -22.72 9.15
N LYS A 5 15.41 -23.35 8.42
CA LYS A 5 14.06 -23.64 8.90
C LYS A 5 14.18 -24.46 10.19
N LYS A 6 13.68 -23.92 11.30
CA LYS A 6 13.69 -24.63 12.59
C LYS A 6 12.86 -25.91 12.44
N ALA A 7 13.39 -27.03 12.91
CA ALA A 7 12.69 -28.31 12.85
C ALA A 7 11.34 -28.22 13.61
N PRO A 8 10.28 -28.87 13.11
CA PRO A 8 8.97 -28.84 13.75
C PRO A 8 9.05 -29.38 15.18
N LYS A 9 8.45 -28.66 16.12
CA LYS A 9 8.42 -29.04 17.53
C LYS A 9 7.52 -30.28 17.70
N ASN A 10 8.11 -31.40 18.10
CA ASN A 10 7.41 -32.66 18.38
C ASN A 10 7.12 -32.81 19.88
N SER A 11 6.41 -33.87 20.29
CA SER A 11 6.08 -34.14 21.70
C SER A 11 7.34 -34.21 22.57
N TYR A 12 8.39 -34.88 22.10
CA TYR A 12 9.68 -34.97 22.79
C TYR A 12 10.33 -33.60 23.05
N TYR A 13 10.17 -32.63 22.15
CA TYR A 13 10.67 -31.27 22.34
C TYR A 13 10.03 -30.58 23.56
N PHE A 14 8.72 -30.74 23.76
CA PHE A 14 8.02 -30.15 24.90
C PHE A 14 8.42 -30.82 26.21
N PHE A 15 8.56 -32.15 26.21
CA PHE A 15 9.11 -32.91 27.33
C PHE A 15 10.51 -32.44 27.72
N MET A 16 11.44 -32.37 26.75
CA MET A 16 12.80 -31.89 27.02
C MET A 16 12.81 -30.45 27.57
N ARG A 17 11.90 -29.58 27.11
CA ARG A 17 11.83 -28.19 27.60
C ARG A 17 11.39 -28.11 29.06
N GLU A 18 10.36 -28.86 29.43
CA GLU A 18 9.89 -28.95 30.82
C GLU A 18 10.98 -29.55 31.70
N ARG A 19 11.57 -30.66 31.26
CA ARG A 19 12.58 -31.37 32.04
C ARG A 19 13.90 -30.62 32.19
N LYS A 20 14.28 -29.83 31.18
CA LYS A 20 15.39 -28.87 31.27
C LYS A 20 15.17 -27.86 32.40
N ALA A 21 13.96 -27.28 32.49
CA ALA A 21 13.66 -26.28 33.51
C ALA A 21 13.71 -26.87 34.92
N GLU A 22 13.23 -28.10 35.09
CA GLU A 22 13.29 -28.82 36.37
C GLU A 22 14.72 -29.16 36.79
N LEU A 23 15.54 -29.65 35.86
CA LEU A 23 16.95 -29.98 36.13
C LEU A 23 17.79 -28.71 36.37
N GLU A 24 17.51 -27.61 35.66
CA GLU A 24 18.14 -26.32 35.92
C GLU A 24 17.76 -25.75 37.30
N ALA A 25 16.52 -25.94 37.74
CA ALA A 25 16.08 -25.59 39.10
C ALA A 25 16.78 -26.43 40.18
N GLN A 26 17.16 -27.67 39.86
CA GLN A 26 17.96 -28.55 40.72
C GLN A 26 19.47 -28.26 40.67
N GLY A 27 19.90 -27.24 39.91
CA GLY A 27 21.29 -26.80 39.84
C GLY A 27 22.12 -27.41 38.70
N TYR A 28 21.54 -28.25 37.85
CA TYR A 28 22.22 -28.77 36.66
C TYR A 28 22.36 -27.66 35.60
N ARG A 29 23.43 -27.71 34.80
CA ARG A 29 23.65 -26.77 33.68
C ARG A 29 23.85 -27.52 32.37
N PHE A 30 23.25 -26.99 31.31
CA PHE A 30 23.29 -27.56 29.95
C PHE A 30 23.99 -26.60 28.98
N PRO A 31 25.34 -26.60 28.90
CA PRO A 31 26.10 -25.66 28.09
C PRO A 31 25.86 -25.79 26.58
N ARG A 32 25.49 -26.98 26.07
CA ARG A 32 25.07 -27.19 24.66
C ARG A 32 23.55 -27.16 24.48
N GLY A 33 22.82 -26.66 25.48
CA GLY A 33 21.37 -26.49 25.43
C GLY A 33 20.61 -27.82 25.35
N LEU A 34 19.62 -27.89 24.46
CA LEU A 34 18.72 -29.05 24.32
C LEU A 34 19.43 -30.36 23.93
N GLN A 35 20.63 -30.32 23.34
CA GLN A 35 21.39 -31.54 23.01
C GLN A 35 21.88 -32.29 24.26
N ASP A 36 22.31 -31.57 25.28
CA ASP A 36 22.75 -32.17 26.54
C ASP A 36 21.56 -32.75 27.30
N VAL A 37 20.44 -32.02 27.31
CA VAL A 37 19.17 -32.48 27.89
C VAL A 37 18.71 -33.76 27.22
N ALA A 38 18.72 -33.82 25.88
CA ALA A 38 18.30 -34.99 25.13
C ALA A 38 19.08 -36.26 25.48
N SER A 39 20.35 -36.12 25.87
CA SER A 39 21.18 -37.25 26.30
C SER A 39 20.85 -37.72 27.71
N ALA A 40 20.49 -36.79 28.61
CA ALA A 40 20.13 -37.08 29.99
C ALA A 40 18.74 -37.71 30.13
N VAL A 41 17.75 -37.20 29.38
CA VAL A 41 16.33 -37.57 29.55
C VAL A 41 15.84 -38.65 28.58
N ARG A 42 16.73 -39.20 27.74
CA ARG A 42 16.36 -40.20 26.72
C ARG A 42 15.76 -41.47 27.34
N GLY A 43 16.34 -41.92 28.45
CA GLY A 43 15.83 -43.07 29.21
C GLY A 43 14.46 -42.77 29.81
N GLU A 44 14.34 -41.65 30.51
CA GLU A 44 13.09 -41.18 31.14
C GLU A 44 11.94 -41.09 30.13
N TRP A 45 12.20 -40.59 28.91
CA TRP A 45 11.19 -40.54 27.85
C TRP A 45 10.73 -41.91 27.36
N ASN A 46 11.63 -42.88 27.26
CA ASN A 46 11.25 -44.22 26.82
C ASN A 46 10.38 -44.91 27.85
N ASP A 47 10.70 -44.73 29.14
CA ASP A 47 10.00 -45.34 30.27
C ASP A 47 8.71 -44.60 30.66
N LEU A 48 8.46 -43.43 30.07
CA LEU A 48 7.27 -42.62 30.35
C LEU A 48 5.97 -43.39 30.01
N PRO A 49 4.95 -43.36 30.90
CA PRO A 49 3.66 -43.99 30.64
C PRO A 49 2.96 -43.39 29.40
N PRO A 50 2.14 -44.18 28.68
CA PRO A 50 1.41 -43.69 27.51
C PRO A 50 0.55 -42.45 27.81
N ALA A 51 -0.10 -42.40 28.99
CA ALA A 51 -0.93 -41.28 29.40
C ALA A 51 -0.15 -39.96 29.55
N GLU A 52 1.10 -40.00 30.00
CA GLU A 52 1.92 -38.80 30.10
C GLU A 52 2.50 -38.38 28.74
N LYS A 53 2.80 -39.35 27.86
CA LYS A 53 3.20 -39.06 26.47
C LYS A 53 2.07 -38.34 25.72
N GLU A 54 0.83 -38.70 25.95
CA GLU A 54 -0.35 -38.08 25.34
C GLU A 54 -0.46 -36.58 25.68
N ARG A 55 -0.14 -36.18 26.92
CA ARG A 55 -0.08 -34.76 27.31
C ARG A 55 0.91 -33.98 26.43
N TYR A 56 2.08 -34.53 26.15
CA TYR A 56 3.08 -33.89 25.31
C TYR A 56 2.71 -33.90 23.81
N GLU A 57 1.97 -34.92 23.37
CA GLU A 57 1.40 -34.97 22.02
C GLU A 57 0.32 -33.91 21.82
N ALA A 58 -0.54 -33.68 22.81
CA ALA A 58 -1.53 -32.60 22.80
C ALA A 58 -0.85 -31.22 22.66
N LEU A 59 0.20 -30.95 23.45
CA LEU A 59 0.99 -29.73 23.36
C LEU A 59 1.67 -29.56 21.98
N ALA A 60 2.17 -30.65 21.41
CA ALA A 60 2.76 -30.62 20.07
C ALA A 60 1.72 -30.37 18.96
N LYS A 61 0.50 -30.90 19.14
CA LYS A 61 -0.62 -30.64 18.22
C LYS A 61 -1.05 -29.19 18.27
N GLU A 62 -1.26 -28.64 19.47
CA GLU A 62 -1.61 -27.22 19.68
C GLU A 62 -0.55 -26.28 19.08
N ALA A 63 0.73 -26.58 19.31
CA ALA A 63 1.83 -25.78 18.74
C ALA A 63 1.86 -25.82 17.21
N LYS A 64 1.55 -26.97 16.58
CA LYS A 64 1.42 -27.08 15.11
C LYS A 64 0.22 -26.30 14.59
N GLU A 65 -0.89 -26.28 15.32
CA GLU A 65 -2.10 -25.52 14.95
C GLU A 65 -1.84 -24.02 15.03
N MET A 66 -1.18 -23.55 16.08
CA MET A 66 -0.72 -22.15 16.22
C MET A 66 0.29 -21.75 15.14
N GLU A 67 1.18 -22.65 14.72
CA GLU A 67 2.12 -22.37 13.63
C GLU A 67 1.43 -22.32 12.26
N LYS A 68 0.34 -23.08 12.08
CA LYS A 68 -0.49 -23.00 10.85
C LYS A 68 -1.20 -21.66 10.71
N THR A 69 -1.60 -21.02 11.81
CA THR A 69 -2.26 -19.70 11.81
C THR A 69 -1.27 -18.55 11.90
N ASN A 70 0.03 -18.82 12.12
CA ASN A 70 1.06 -17.80 12.13
C ASN A 70 1.47 -17.39 10.70
N TYR A 71 0.80 -16.37 10.19
CA TYR A 71 1.05 -15.80 8.86
C TYR A 71 2.37 -14.99 8.76
N ASP A 72 3.04 -14.67 9.87
CA ASP A 72 4.34 -13.96 9.83
C ASP A 72 5.48 -14.87 9.31
N ASN A 73 5.35 -16.19 9.48
CA ASN A 73 6.37 -17.16 9.08
C ASN A 73 6.10 -17.81 7.71
N LYS A 74 5.00 -17.44 7.06
CA LYS A 74 4.68 -17.86 5.69
C LYS A 74 5.05 -16.72 4.76
N PHE A 75 5.78 -17.04 3.70
CA PHE A 75 6.24 -16.07 2.73
C PHE A 75 5.74 -16.41 1.32
N THR A 76 5.51 -15.39 0.51
CA THR A 76 5.24 -15.51 -0.92
C THR A 76 6.54 -15.88 -1.67
N THR A 77 6.42 -16.26 -2.94
CA THR A 77 7.59 -16.48 -3.82
C THR A 77 8.45 -15.23 -3.97
N SER A 78 7.88 -14.04 -3.73
CA SER A 78 8.56 -12.75 -3.75
C SER A 78 9.25 -12.40 -2.41
N GLY A 79 9.14 -13.26 -1.39
CA GLY A 79 9.77 -13.06 -0.08
C GLY A 79 9.01 -12.15 0.89
N GLU A 80 7.78 -11.75 0.55
CA GLU A 80 6.89 -10.98 1.45
C GLU A 80 6.15 -11.93 2.40
N SER A 81 5.98 -11.57 3.67
CA SER A 81 5.19 -12.42 4.59
C SER A 81 3.68 -12.29 4.29
N TYR A 82 2.93 -13.37 4.51
CA TYR A 82 1.47 -13.34 4.36
C TYR A 82 0.81 -12.34 5.31
N ALA A 83 1.38 -12.14 6.50
CA ALA A 83 0.85 -11.15 7.44
C ALA A 83 0.98 -9.70 6.91
N SER A 84 2.10 -9.36 6.26
CA SER A 84 2.27 -8.04 5.63
C SER A 84 1.30 -7.86 4.47
N LEU A 85 1.17 -8.88 3.62
CA LEU A 85 0.23 -8.87 2.50
C LEU A 85 -1.22 -8.70 2.98
N ASN A 86 -1.64 -9.42 4.03
CA ASN A 86 -3.00 -9.33 4.55
C ASN A 86 -3.29 -7.96 5.14
N ARG A 87 -2.35 -7.37 5.89
CA ARG A 87 -2.49 -5.99 6.40
C ARG A 87 -2.65 -4.98 5.27
N ARG A 88 -1.91 -5.14 4.17
CA ARG A 88 -2.03 -4.27 2.99
C ARG A 88 -3.41 -4.39 2.34
N LEU A 89 -3.89 -5.63 2.15
CA LEU A 89 -5.23 -5.88 1.60
C LEU A 89 -6.34 -5.35 2.50
N GLU A 90 -6.23 -5.53 3.82
CA GLU A 90 -7.19 -4.99 4.79
C GLU A 90 -7.18 -3.46 4.81
N ALA A 91 -6.00 -2.83 4.73
CA ALA A 91 -5.88 -1.38 4.63
C ALA A 91 -6.54 -0.85 3.35
N GLU A 92 -6.29 -1.48 2.20
CA GLU A 92 -6.91 -1.11 0.92
C GLU A 92 -8.45 -1.30 0.95
N GLN A 93 -8.93 -2.38 1.57
CA GLN A 93 -10.36 -2.61 1.76
C GLN A 93 -11.00 -1.56 2.66
N THR A 94 -10.31 -1.18 3.74
CA THR A 94 -10.77 -0.16 4.68
C THR A 94 -10.86 1.19 4.00
N GLU A 95 -9.83 1.59 3.25
CA GLU A 95 -9.82 2.83 2.48
C GLU A 95 -10.95 2.89 1.44
N LYS A 96 -11.18 1.79 0.71
CA LYS A 96 -12.31 1.69 -0.23
C LYS A 96 -13.66 1.78 0.48
N ALA A 97 -13.80 1.17 1.65
CA ALA A 97 -15.02 1.23 2.44
C ALA A 97 -15.28 2.65 2.98
N GLU A 98 -14.24 3.36 3.41
CA GLU A 98 -14.30 4.75 3.85
C GLU A 98 -14.71 5.68 2.71
N LEU A 99 -14.09 5.55 1.53
CA LEU A 99 -14.45 6.32 0.33
C LEU A 99 -15.91 6.08 -0.06
N LYS A 100 -16.35 4.81 -0.05
CA LYS A 100 -17.74 4.45 -0.33
C LYS A 100 -18.70 5.05 0.70
N SER A 101 -18.38 4.99 1.98
CA SER A 101 -19.18 5.60 3.05
C SER A 101 -19.31 7.12 2.87
N MET A 102 -18.19 7.77 2.54
CA MET A 102 -18.17 9.21 2.23
C MET A 102 -19.09 9.54 1.06
N PHE A 103 -19.01 8.79 -0.04
CA PHE A 103 -19.89 8.97 -1.20
C PHE A 103 -21.38 8.84 -0.83
N HIS A 104 -21.73 7.82 -0.04
CA HIS A 104 -23.12 7.64 0.42
C HIS A 104 -23.60 8.84 1.24
N ARG A 105 -22.75 9.44 2.07
CA ARG A 105 -23.09 10.64 2.85
C ARG A 105 -23.33 11.86 1.95
N ILE A 106 -22.57 12.01 0.87
CA ILE A 106 -22.74 13.10 -0.11
C ILE A 106 -24.06 12.94 -0.86
N VAL A 107 -24.33 11.74 -1.39
CA VAL A 107 -25.55 11.45 -2.14
C VAL A 107 -26.79 11.58 -1.25
N ARG A 108 -26.70 11.21 0.04
CA ARG A 108 -27.79 11.34 1.01
C ARG A 108 -27.90 12.73 1.67
N SER A 109 -27.05 13.69 1.30
CA SER A 109 -27.17 15.05 1.81
C SER A 109 -28.45 15.72 1.31
N GLU A 110 -28.92 16.75 2.01
CA GLU A 110 -30.27 17.32 1.80
C GLU A 110 -30.49 17.88 0.38
N ILE A 111 -29.44 18.28 -0.34
CA ILE A 111 -29.56 18.87 -1.68
C ILE A 111 -28.37 18.44 -2.56
N PRO A 112 -28.35 17.23 -3.11
CA PRO A 112 -27.25 16.76 -3.97
C PRO A 112 -27.24 17.50 -5.32
N GLU A 113 -28.39 18.00 -5.79
CA GLU A 113 -28.50 18.61 -7.11
C GLU A 113 -27.83 19.98 -7.23
N GLU A 114 -27.86 20.76 -6.14
CA GLU A 114 -27.26 22.09 -6.06
C GLU A 114 -25.78 22.05 -5.63
N ARG A 115 -25.30 20.87 -5.19
CA ARG A 115 -23.91 20.71 -4.76
C ARG A 115 -22.96 20.84 -5.95
N ILE A 116 -21.85 21.53 -5.71
CA ILE A 116 -20.76 21.63 -6.67
C ILE A 116 -19.83 20.42 -6.54
N TYR A 117 -19.62 19.75 -7.65
CA TYR A 117 -18.68 18.66 -7.85
C TYR A 117 -17.53 19.17 -8.72
N VAL A 118 -16.32 18.73 -8.41
CA VAL A 118 -15.13 19.07 -9.20
C VAL A 118 -14.52 17.80 -9.78
N LEU A 119 -14.48 17.69 -11.10
CA LEU A 119 -13.81 16.62 -11.82
C LEU A 119 -12.40 17.06 -12.21
N VAL A 120 -11.44 16.15 -12.14
CA VAL A 120 -10.03 16.36 -12.46
C VAL A 120 -9.58 15.38 -13.51
N GLN A 121 -8.86 15.91 -14.50
CA GLN A 121 -8.18 15.13 -15.52
C GLN A 121 -6.75 15.66 -15.66
N ALA A 122 -5.80 14.75 -15.66
CA ALA A 122 -4.40 15.06 -15.92
C ALA A 122 -3.88 14.14 -17.02
N ILE A 123 -3.12 14.68 -17.95
CA ILE A 123 -2.45 13.91 -19.01
C ILE A 123 -0.96 13.93 -18.72
N PRO A 124 -0.35 12.80 -18.32
CA PRO A 124 1.09 12.73 -18.10
C PRO A 124 1.84 12.55 -19.43
N SER A 125 3.04 13.14 -19.55
CA SER A 125 3.99 12.83 -20.61
C SER A 125 4.52 11.40 -20.48
N CYS A 126 4.84 10.98 -19.27
CA CYS A 126 5.36 9.65 -18.99
C CYS A 126 5.14 9.28 -17.52
N GLU A 127 5.11 7.98 -17.28
CA GLU A 127 5.07 7.36 -15.96
C GLU A 127 6.45 6.77 -15.65
N VAL A 128 7.06 7.21 -14.55
CA VAL A 128 8.39 6.77 -14.11
C VAL A 128 8.25 5.90 -12.86
N GLY A 129 8.68 4.64 -12.96
CA GLY A 129 8.76 3.76 -11.79
C GLY A 129 9.95 4.14 -10.90
N LEU A 130 9.69 4.44 -9.62
CA LEU A 130 10.77 4.64 -8.65
C LEU A 130 11.30 3.27 -8.18
N ASN A 131 12.60 3.04 -8.37
CA ASN A 131 13.30 1.76 -8.10
C ASN A 131 13.35 1.32 -6.61
N ASN A 132 12.51 1.89 -5.73
CA ASN A 132 12.53 1.63 -4.30
C ASN A 132 11.30 0.81 -3.90
N LEU A 133 11.39 -0.54 -3.90
CA LEU A 133 10.62 -1.55 -3.14
C LEU A 133 9.09 -1.39 -2.88
N ASN A 134 8.45 -0.31 -3.30
CA ASN A 134 7.15 0.19 -2.84
C ASN A 134 6.25 0.60 -4.02
N GLU A 135 6.54 0.16 -5.24
CA GLU A 135 5.68 0.37 -6.43
C GLU A 135 5.27 1.83 -6.69
N LYS A 136 6.00 2.82 -6.14
CA LYS A 136 5.65 4.23 -6.31
C LYS A 136 5.98 4.69 -7.72
N LYS A 137 5.02 5.35 -8.34
CA LYS A 137 5.14 5.91 -9.68
C LYS A 137 5.20 7.42 -9.59
N GLU A 138 6.03 8.03 -10.41
CA GLU A 138 6.13 9.47 -10.56
C GLU A 138 5.60 9.85 -11.94
N TYR A 139 4.68 10.82 -11.97
CA TYR A 139 4.00 11.25 -13.17
C TYR A 139 4.45 12.65 -13.57
N TYR A 140 4.72 12.81 -14.85
CA TYR A 140 5.21 14.06 -15.43
C TYR A 140 4.07 14.75 -16.18
N PRO A 141 3.26 15.62 -15.56
CA PRO A 141 2.06 16.19 -16.20
C PRO A 141 2.40 17.09 -17.40
N LEU A 142 1.60 16.98 -18.46
CA LEU A 142 1.59 17.89 -19.62
C LEU A 142 0.37 18.81 -19.64
N GLU A 143 -0.75 18.31 -19.11
CA GLU A 143 -2.02 19.02 -19.09
C GLU A 143 -2.75 18.66 -17.80
N ILE A 144 -3.38 19.67 -17.20
CA ILE A 144 -4.25 19.49 -16.04
C ILE A 144 -5.52 20.31 -16.27
N CYS A 145 -6.67 19.66 -16.06
CA CYS A 145 -7.99 20.24 -16.18
C CYS A 145 -8.81 19.94 -14.92
N PHE A 146 -9.47 20.97 -14.40
CA PHE A 146 -10.46 20.91 -13.34
C PHE A 146 -11.77 21.45 -13.89
N ALA A 147 -12.87 20.72 -13.75
CA ALA A 147 -14.20 21.15 -14.18
C ALA A 147 -15.15 21.14 -12.99
N ALA A 148 -15.75 22.29 -12.69
CA ALA A 148 -16.79 22.42 -11.69
C ALA A 148 -18.17 22.29 -12.34
N PHE A 149 -19.04 21.47 -11.73
CA PHE A 149 -20.39 21.22 -12.22
C PHE A 149 -21.35 20.91 -11.07
N SER A 150 -22.65 21.10 -11.27
CA SER A 150 -23.71 20.60 -10.40
C SER A 150 -24.66 19.72 -11.21
N LEU A 151 -25.51 18.92 -10.55
CA LEU A 151 -26.51 18.14 -11.30
C LEU A 151 -27.65 19.03 -11.82
N ARG A 152 -27.92 20.14 -11.12
CA ARG A 152 -28.96 21.11 -11.48
C ARG A 152 -28.55 21.99 -12.67
N ASP A 153 -27.35 22.58 -12.61
CA ASP A 153 -26.89 23.57 -13.59
C ASP A 153 -25.97 22.95 -14.66
N GLY A 154 -25.56 21.70 -14.47
CA GLY A 154 -24.59 21.05 -15.33
C GLY A 154 -23.22 21.69 -15.20
N PHE A 155 -22.53 21.91 -16.32
CA PHE A 155 -21.20 22.52 -16.35
C PHE A 155 -21.25 23.99 -15.93
N ILE A 156 -20.38 24.37 -14.99
CA ILE A 156 -20.33 25.73 -14.44
C ILE A 156 -19.10 26.45 -14.96
N CYS A 157 -17.92 25.87 -14.73
CA CYS A 157 -16.67 26.46 -15.20
C CYS A 157 -15.54 25.42 -15.23
N GLN A 158 -14.42 25.80 -15.84
CA GLN A 158 -13.21 24.99 -15.85
C GLN A 158 -11.96 25.84 -15.57
N TYR A 159 -10.99 25.22 -14.91
CA TYR A 159 -9.61 25.64 -14.90
C TYR A 159 -8.80 24.65 -15.74
N TRP A 160 -8.08 25.16 -16.72
CA TRP A 160 -7.28 24.36 -17.64
C TRP A 160 -5.91 24.99 -17.81
N THR A 161 -4.86 24.18 -17.78
CA THR A 161 -3.51 24.64 -18.09
C THR A 161 -2.66 23.52 -18.66
N LEU A 162 -1.75 23.92 -19.55
CA LEU A 162 -0.59 23.11 -19.88
C LEU A 162 0.46 23.20 -18.75
N VAL A 163 1.28 22.16 -18.66
CA VAL A 163 2.37 22.03 -17.71
C VAL A 163 3.62 21.61 -18.45
N ASN A 164 4.72 22.35 -18.25
CA ASN A 164 6.00 22.03 -18.86
C ASN A 164 6.98 21.55 -17.80
N THR A 165 7.26 20.24 -17.79
CA THR A 165 8.24 19.63 -16.87
C THR A 165 9.69 19.91 -17.24
N MET A 166 9.93 20.75 -18.26
CA MET A 166 11.23 21.20 -18.78
C MET A 166 12.07 20.12 -19.45
N THR A 167 12.12 18.91 -18.91
CA THR A 167 12.86 17.80 -19.49
C THR A 167 12.08 16.50 -19.37
N VAL A 168 12.36 15.58 -20.29
CA VAL A 168 11.88 14.20 -20.21
C VAL A 168 12.90 13.39 -19.39
N PRO A 169 12.45 12.59 -18.41
CA PRO A 169 13.32 11.70 -17.65
C PRO A 169 14.14 10.75 -18.53
N CYS A 170 15.38 10.48 -18.12
CA CYS A 170 16.27 9.58 -18.86
C CYS A 170 15.66 8.17 -18.97
N GLY A 171 15.63 7.63 -20.18
CA GLY A 171 15.02 6.33 -20.48
C GLY A 171 13.53 6.38 -20.87
N TYR A 172 12.87 7.53 -20.75
CA TYR A 172 11.42 7.67 -21.01
C TYR A 172 11.10 8.50 -22.26
N ALA A 173 12.11 8.79 -23.09
CA ALA A 173 11.94 9.57 -24.32
C ALA A 173 10.92 8.95 -25.30
N SER A 174 10.89 7.62 -25.42
CA SER A 174 9.89 6.93 -26.27
C SER A 174 8.49 7.15 -25.74
N SER A 175 8.23 6.87 -24.45
CA SER A 175 6.91 7.04 -23.85
C SER A 175 6.39 8.48 -23.92
N ALA A 176 7.29 9.46 -23.70
CA ALA A 176 6.97 10.87 -23.86
C ALA A 176 6.60 11.23 -25.30
N LYS A 177 7.29 10.64 -26.28
CA LYS A 177 6.99 10.83 -27.68
C LYS A 177 5.66 10.19 -28.07
N ASP A 178 5.43 8.94 -27.67
CA ASP A 178 4.18 8.22 -27.96
C ASP A 178 2.97 8.98 -27.41
N THR A 179 3.07 9.48 -26.17
CA THR A 179 2.00 10.28 -25.56
C THR A 179 1.79 11.60 -26.30
N SER A 180 2.87 12.28 -26.69
CA SER A 180 2.81 13.52 -27.49
C SER A 180 2.13 13.29 -28.85
N GLU A 181 2.39 12.17 -29.51
CA GLU A 181 1.77 11.79 -30.77
C GLU A 181 0.28 11.44 -30.61
N GLU A 182 -0.09 10.72 -29.54
CA GLU A 182 -1.47 10.33 -29.25
C GLU A 182 -2.33 11.54 -28.86
N THR A 183 -1.80 12.40 -28.01
CA THR A 183 -2.56 13.52 -27.40
C THR A 183 -2.40 14.84 -28.17
N CYS A 184 -1.48 14.88 -29.14
CA CYS A 184 -1.05 16.09 -29.84
C CYS A 184 -0.47 17.18 -28.92
N LEU A 185 -0.12 16.84 -27.67
CA LEU A 185 0.51 17.76 -26.73
C LEU A 185 2.01 17.91 -27.00
N PRO A 186 2.60 19.09 -26.76
CA PRO A 186 4.04 19.29 -26.94
C PRO A 186 4.85 18.47 -25.92
N GLN A 187 5.98 17.92 -26.36
CA GLN A 187 6.91 17.27 -25.44
C GLN A 187 7.51 18.27 -24.43
N PRO A 188 7.82 17.82 -23.20
CA PRO A 188 8.50 18.64 -22.21
C PRO A 188 9.76 19.32 -22.74
N GLY A 189 9.95 20.59 -22.39
CA GLY A 189 11.12 21.36 -22.82
C GLY A 189 11.12 21.81 -24.27
N SER A 190 10.07 21.51 -25.04
CA SER A 190 9.95 22.02 -26.40
C SER A 190 9.76 23.54 -26.41
N LYS A 191 10.27 24.19 -27.46
CA LYS A 191 10.12 25.65 -27.67
C LYS A 191 8.67 26.10 -27.88
N ILE A 192 7.75 25.16 -28.09
CA ILE A 192 6.31 25.44 -28.22
C ILE A 192 5.79 26.04 -26.91
N PHE A 193 6.23 25.53 -25.76
CA PHE A 193 5.85 26.09 -24.46
C PHE A 193 6.29 27.54 -24.31
N GLU A 194 7.50 27.90 -24.72
CA GLU A 194 7.99 29.29 -24.64
C GLU A 194 7.17 30.25 -25.50
N ARG A 195 6.67 29.77 -26.65
CA ARG A 195 5.90 30.58 -27.60
C ARG A 195 4.41 30.66 -27.27
N GLU A 196 3.81 29.54 -26.87
CA GLU A 196 2.34 29.38 -26.81
C GLU A 196 1.80 29.27 -25.38
N ALA A 197 2.62 28.84 -24.42
CA ALA A 197 2.22 28.69 -23.02
C ALA A 197 3.37 29.02 -22.06
N PRO A 198 3.93 30.25 -22.08
CA PRO A 198 5.10 30.62 -21.29
C PRO A 198 4.88 30.49 -19.78
N GLN A 199 3.63 30.55 -19.32
CA GLN A 199 3.23 30.32 -17.93
C GLN A 199 3.28 28.86 -17.48
N ALA A 200 3.34 27.90 -18.42
CA ALA A 200 3.29 26.46 -18.14
C ALA A 200 4.51 25.93 -17.34
N VAL A 201 5.59 26.73 -17.22
CA VAL A 201 6.78 26.39 -16.43
C VAL A 201 6.65 26.82 -14.96
N ASN A 202 5.70 27.69 -14.62
CA ASN A 202 5.56 28.24 -13.27
C ASN A 202 4.64 27.38 -12.40
N TYR A 203 5.20 26.28 -11.88
CA TYR A 203 4.48 25.35 -11.00
C TYR A 203 3.86 26.02 -9.78
N ASN A 204 4.52 27.02 -9.18
CA ASN A 204 3.98 27.73 -8.02
C ASN A 204 2.69 28.46 -8.38
N GLN A 205 2.65 29.13 -9.54
CA GLN A 205 1.45 29.80 -10.00
C GLN A 205 0.36 28.82 -10.38
N ILE A 206 0.69 27.72 -11.07
CA ILE A 206 -0.25 26.66 -11.43
C ILE A 206 -0.89 26.08 -10.17
N MET A 207 -0.09 25.71 -9.17
CA MET A 207 -0.59 25.17 -7.90
C MET A 207 -1.40 26.19 -7.11
N SER A 208 -1.03 27.47 -7.15
CA SER A 208 -1.82 28.55 -6.54
C SER A 208 -3.19 28.68 -7.21
N ASN A 209 -3.25 28.61 -8.54
CA ASN A 209 -4.49 28.70 -9.31
C ASN A 209 -5.38 27.49 -9.06
N ILE A 210 -4.81 26.28 -9.04
CA ILE A 210 -5.53 25.04 -8.70
C ILE A 210 -6.11 25.15 -7.29
N ARG A 211 -5.31 25.58 -6.31
CA ARG A 211 -5.78 25.75 -4.94
C ARG A 211 -6.94 26.74 -4.88
N GLN A 212 -6.80 27.90 -5.51
CA GLN A 212 -7.85 28.91 -5.55
C GLN A 212 -9.13 28.36 -6.19
N PHE A 213 -9.02 27.61 -7.29
CA PHE A 213 -10.17 26.99 -7.95
C PHE A 213 -10.89 26.01 -7.01
N VAL A 214 -10.13 25.11 -6.39
CA VAL A 214 -10.67 24.09 -5.48
C VAL A 214 -11.23 24.71 -4.21
N GLU A 215 -10.61 25.75 -3.66
CA GLU A 215 -11.14 26.48 -2.49
C GLU A 215 -12.44 27.22 -2.82
N THR A 216 -12.54 27.78 -4.03
CA THR A 216 -13.74 28.49 -4.49
C THR A 216 -14.94 27.55 -4.63
N TRP A 217 -14.71 26.34 -5.15
CA TRP A 217 -15.79 25.42 -5.54
C TRP A 217 -16.01 24.24 -4.60
N CYS A 218 -15.08 23.95 -3.70
CA CYS A 218 -15.16 22.86 -2.73
C CYS A 218 -15.17 23.35 -1.26
N SER A 219 -15.50 24.62 -1.00
CA SER A 219 -15.60 25.17 0.36
C SER A 219 -16.76 24.59 1.18
N ASP A 220 -17.85 24.21 0.52
CA ASP A 220 -19.12 23.81 1.16
C ASP A 220 -19.17 22.34 1.62
N TYR A 221 -18.04 21.64 1.62
CA TYR A 221 -17.98 20.25 2.07
C TYR A 221 -18.00 20.14 3.62
N PRO A 222 -18.84 19.27 4.21
CA PRO A 222 -19.06 19.19 5.66
C PRO A 222 -17.79 19.01 6.50
N ASP A 223 -16.77 18.34 5.93
CA ASP A 223 -15.53 18.01 6.64
C ASP A 223 -14.38 18.97 6.29
N LYS A 224 -14.62 20.05 5.51
CA LYS A 224 -13.60 20.96 4.95
C LYS A 224 -12.47 20.26 4.17
N LYS A 225 -12.63 18.98 3.86
CA LYS A 225 -11.77 18.26 2.93
C LYS A 225 -12.24 18.61 1.53
N HIS A 226 -11.38 19.28 0.77
CA HIS A 226 -11.60 19.48 -0.65
C HIS A 226 -11.74 18.12 -1.31
N MET A 227 -12.93 17.82 -1.84
CA MET A 227 -13.16 16.58 -2.57
C MET A 227 -13.18 16.90 -4.06
N VAL A 228 -12.38 16.13 -4.79
CA VAL A 228 -12.31 16.15 -6.24
C VAL A 228 -12.47 14.72 -6.74
N PHE A 229 -13.02 14.58 -7.94
CA PHE A 229 -13.27 13.30 -8.58
C PHE A 229 -12.35 13.14 -9.77
N ALA A 230 -11.91 11.93 -10.06
CA ALA A 230 -11.15 11.60 -11.25
C ALA A 230 -11.57 10.20 -11.71
N THR A 231 -11.30 9.85 -12.97
CA THR A 231 -11.51 8.49 -13.45
C THR A 231 -10.50 7.53 -12.81
N ASP A 232 -10.83 6.24 -12.72
CA ASP A 232 -9.91 5.22 -12.17
C ASP A 232 -8.56 5.20 -12.90
N SER A 233 -8.57 5.44 -14.22
CA SER A 233 -7.36 5.56 -15.04
C SER A 233 -6.48 6.73 -14.62
N ASN A 234 -7.08 7.85 -14.19
CA ASN A 234 -6.35 9.04 -13.73
C ASN A 234 -5.92 8.92 -12.26
N ILE A 235 -6.68 8.22 -11.41
CA ILE A 235 -6.31 7.97 -10.00
C ILE A 235 -5.08 7.05 -9.94
N THR A 236 -5.06 6.01 -10.77
CA THR A 236 -3.88 5.13 -10.90
C THR A 236 -2.67 5.91 -11.41
N SER A 237 -2.90 7.05 -12.09
CA SER A 237 -1.88 7.94 -12.64
C SER A 237 -1.44 9.07 -11.69
N ILE A 238 -1.90 9.07 -10.43
CA ILE A 238 -1.62 10.15 -9.45
C ILE A 238 -1.00 9.60 -8.15
N ASN A 239 -1.07 8.28 -7.91
CA ASN A 239 -0.55 7.60 -6.71
C ASN A 239 0.83 6.95 -6.92
#